data_AF-A0A0B4XNM6-F1
#
_entry.id   AF-A0A0B4XNM6-F1
#
_cell.length_a   1.000
_cell.length_b   1.000
_cell.length_c   1.000
_cell.angle_alpha   90.00
_cell.angle_beta   90.00
_cell.angle_gamma   90.00
#
_symmetry.space_group_name_H-M   'P 1'
#
loop_
_entity.id
_entity.type
_entity.pdbx_description
1 polymer ?
#
loop_
_entity_poly.entity_id
_entity_poly.type
_entity_poly.pdbx_seq_one_letter_code
_entity_poly.pdbx_strand_id
1 'polypeptide(L)'
;MLWVLEPLFIEKSGEFTVWELYLLASLICSFGDKPSCSTVADLARWFGMSNAKLIEARNGLEKKGLITIERILATASNKQIGLSLRGRSRKGLRINRTGIKSFLGLRRFRELPDEAGNVSADQRLLQVCRSLFTGGEQSISKETVPRGGRTGMDERLQLEGKVLLAILWAKADDKGVVTGLGRADLGRLAGLSPGQVESQVAKLKRLGYVTAWVAGRSCKGLFGLGAGVLFLNAGLPETGSRPLLPKVTKVSHSDVLAQFSSLVATAESVRTLEGKLRGAVRDNGAELSQLSTYANACYDLWDKVCYFCPSDSSLPPPMEAKERDQAELESQIEQIWHNRVRVDRVFLDAPVGAIMRYQRNRLIVYAGKLYDSGPSAVDQSPVQEEWTDLVRVIREEAVPKRIGLTETQSTWVAGLLFGIAWRLAAEAKHKVAAREEPRSEQMPSHVIRIIPADTAYGYAVEHYGHQDNGGSSA
;
A
#
# COMPACT_ATOMS: atom_id res chain seq x y z
N MET A 1 -11.49 2.97 23.76
CA MET A 1 -10.66 4.18 23.58
C MET A 1 -9.69 4.05 22.40
N LEU A 2 -9.22 2.84 22.09
CA LEU A 2 -8.27 2.60 21.00
C LEU A 2 -8.80 3.02 19.61
N TRP A 3 -10.12 3.15 19.43
CA TRP A 3 -10.76 3.72 18.23
C TRP A 3 -10.38 5.19 17.93
N VAL A 4 -9.72 5.89 18.86
CA VAL A 4 -9.14 7.24 18.63
C VAL A 4 -7.86 7.17 17.78
N LEU A 5 -7.15 6.05 17.81
CA LEU A 5 -5.81 5.94 17.25
C LEU A 5 -5.81 6.07 15.72
N GLU A 6 -6.81 5.48 15.05
CA GLU A 6 -6.93 5.59 13.60
C GLU A 6 -7.13 7.06 13.17
N PRO A 7 -8.16 7.81 13.62
CA PRO A 7 -8.29 9.23 13.28
C PRO A 7 -7.08 10.08 13.67
N LEU A 8 -6.44 9.75 14.81
CA LEU A 8 -5.22 10.43 15.26
C LEU A 8 -4.09 10.33 14.22
N PHE A 9 -3.90 9.14 13.62
CA PHE A 9 -2.85 8.92 12.62
C PHE A 9 -3.28 9.31 11.19
N ILE A 10 -4.58 9.34 10.88
CA ILE A 10 -5.12 9.60 9.55
C ILE A 10 -5.37 11.08 9.26
N GLU A 11 -6.09 11.77 10.14
CA GLU A 11 -6.73 13.06 9.80
C GLU A 11 -5.92 14.27 10.24
N LYS A 12 -5.29 14.19 11.41
CA LYS A 12 -4.66 15.34 12.07
C LYS A 12 -3.17 15.16 12.36
N SER A 13 -2.57 14.08 11.90
CA SER A 13 -1.20 13.72 12.26
C SER A 13 -0.15 14.76 11.83
N GLY A 14 -0.42 15.55 10.78
CA GLY A 14 0.43 16.68 10.38
C GLY A 14 0.41 17.92 11.30
N GLU A 15 -0.50 17.98 12.27
CA GLU A 15 -0.55 19.06 13.28
C GLU A 15 0.31 18.74 14.52
N PHE A 16 0.94 17.58 14.54
CA PHE A 16 1.74 17.08 15.65
C PHE A 16 3.20 16.90 15.26
N THR A 17 4.08 17.14 16.22
CA THR A 17 5.42 16.58 16.16
C THR A 17 5.38 15.07 16.39
N VAL A 18 6.39 14.35 15.90
CA VAL A 18 6.52 12.91 16.13
C VAL A 18 6.47 12.53 17.62
N TRP A 19 7.00 13.39 18.49
CA TRP A 19 7.03 13.19 19.94
C TRP A 19 5.66 13.39 20.59
N GLU A 20 4.87 14.34 20.10
CA GLU A 20 3.49 14.54 20.57
C GLU A 20 2.60 13.37 20.15
N LEU A 21 2.70 12.89 18.90
CA LEU A 21 1.96 11.70 18.44
C LEU A 21 2.30 10.48 19.29
N TYR A 22 3.59 10.23 19.49
CA TYR A 22 4.04 9.11 20.29
C TYR A 22 3.56 9.18 21.74
N LEU A 23 3.72 10.34 22.40
CA LEU A 23 3.30 10.52 23.78
C LEU A 23 1.78 10.35 23.91
N LEU A 24 1.00 10.94 23.00
CA LEU A 24 -0.45 10.83 23.04
C LEU A 24 -0.91 9.38 22.84
N ALA A 25 -0.36 8.68 21.83
CA ALA A 25 -0.66 7.26 21.60
C ALA A 25 -0.27 6.39 22.80
N SER A 26 0.89 6.66 23.42
CA SER A 26 1.36 5.92 24.61
C SER A 26 0.48 6.14 25.83
N LEU A 27 -0.01 7.37 26.05
CA LEU A 27 -0.97 7.64 27.11
C LEU A 27 -2.31 6.92 26.86
N ILE A 28 -2.82 6.96 25.62
CA ILE A 28 -4.07 6.28 25.22
C ILE A 28 -3.98 4.78 25.46
N CYS A 29 -2.88 4.17 24.99
CA CYS A 29 -2.68 2.72 25.10
C CYS A 29 -2.41 2.27 26.54
N SER A 30 -1.65 3.04 27.34
CA SER A 30 -1.19 2.60 28.68
C SER A 30 -2.16 2.93 29.80
N PHE A 31 -2.81 4.10 29.77
CA PHE A 31 -3.60 4.59 30.91
C PHE A 31 -5.09 4.76 30.60
N GLY A 32 -5.46 4.84 29.33
CA GLY A 32 -6.81 5.19 28.93
C GLY A 32 -7.23 6.52 29.58
N ASP A 33 -8.28 6.50 30.42
CA ASP A 33 -8.80 7.72 31.07
C ASP A 33 -8.19 8.04 32.41
N LYS A 34 -7.45 7.08 32.95
CA LYS A 34 -6.90 7.19 34.28
C LYS A 34 -5.74 8.17 34.23
N PRO A 35 -5.62 9.10 35.19
CA PRO A 35 -4.45 9.96 35.26
C PRO A 35 -3.21 9.10 35.54
N SER A 36 -2.09 9.41 34.88
CA SER A 36 -0.80 8.78 35.17
C SER A 36 -0.29 9.29 36.53
N CYS A 37 -0.05 8.40 37.49
CA CYS A 37 0.53 8.78 38.79
C CYS A 37 2.07 8.90 38.77
N SER A 38 2.68 8.62 37.61
CA SER A 38 4.14 8.55 37.42
C SER A 38 4.79 9.93 37.33
N THR A 39 6.05 10.05 37.77
CA THR A 39 6.80 11.30 37.56
C THR A 39 7.16 11.48 36.09
N VAL A 40 7.57 12.69 35.68
CA VAL A 40 8.12 12.96 34.34
C VAL A 40 9.27 12.01 34.03
N ALA A 41 10.16 11.75 34.99
CA ALA A 41 11.30 10.85 34.80
C ALA A 41 10.86 9.38 34.64
N ASP A 42 9.83 8.96 35.39
CA ASP A 42 9.29 7.61 35.27
C ASP A 42 8.59 7.42 33.92
N LEU A 43 7.78 8.39 33.48
CA LEU A 43 7.14 8.36 32.17
C LEU A 43 8.18 8.41 31.04
N ALA A 44 9.21 9.24 31.17
CA ALA A 44 10.27 9.34 30.17
C ALA A 44 11.02 8.01 30.05
N ARG A 45 11.34 7.37 31.19
CA ARG A 45 11.93 6.03 31.21
C ARG A 45 11.01 4.98 30.60
N TRP A 46 9.73 4.96 31.01
CA TRP A 46 8.74 3.98 30.53
C TRP A 46 8.51 4.09 29.03
N PHE A 47 8.41 5.30 28.51
CA PHE A 47 8.16 5.56 27.10
C PHE A 47 9.44 5.63 26.26
N GLY A 48 10.62 5.51 26.85
CA GLY A 48 11.90 5.57 26.12
C GLY A 48 12.19 6.94 25.52
N MET A 49 11.72 8.02 26.16
CA MET A 49 11.93 9.41 25.73
C MET A 49 12.94 10.11 26.65
N SER A 50 13.60 11.17 26.16
CA SER A 50 14.34 12.07 27.06
C SER A 50 13.37 12.94 27.86
N ASN A 51 13.75 13.33 29.08
CA ASN A 51 12.94 14.22 29.92
C ASN A 51 12.58 15.52 29.20
N ALA A 52 13.55 16.11 28.48
CA ALA A 52 13.33 17.33 27.72
C ALA A 52 12.26 17.15 26.63
N LYS A 53 12.35 16.07 25.85
CA LYS A 53 11.39 15.76 24.78
C LYS A 53 10.00 15.41 25.30
N LEU A 54 9.92 14.71 26.43
CA LEU A 54 8.63 14.43 27.07
C LEU A 54 7.97 15.73 27.58
N ILE A 55 8.73 16.63 28.20
CA ILE A 55 8.22 17.92 28.67
C ILE A 55 7.73 18.77 27.49
N GLU A 56 8.51 18.85 26.42
CA GLU A 56 8.18 19.56 25.18
C GLU A 56 6.87 19.02 24.59
N ALA A 57 6.79 17.71 24.36
CA ALA A 57 5.60 17.04 23.83
C ALA A 57 4.38 17.22 24.73
N ARG A 58 4.55 17.07 26.06
CA ARG A 58 3.48 17.29 27.04
C ARG A 58 2.92 18.70 26.94
N ASN A 59 3.78 19.71 26.97
CA ASN A 59 3.34 21.11 26.92
C ASN A 59 2.62 21.42 25.60
N GLY A 60 3.08 20.84 24.48
CA GLY A 60 2.42 20.95 23.18
C GLY A 60 1.01 20.34 23.18
N LEU A 61 0.86 19.12 23.73
CA LEU A 61 -0.43 18.45 23.88
C LEU A 61 -1.37 19.18 24.85
N GLU A 62 -0.86 19.73 25.94
CA GLU A 62 -1.62 20.55 26.90
C GLU A 62 -2.14 21.82 26.24
N LYS A 63 -1.29 22.53 25.48
CA LYS A 63 -1.69 23.73 24.73
C LYS A 63 -2.78 23.44 23.69
N LYS A 64 -2.76 22.25 23.08
CA LYS A 64 -3.81 21.77 22.17
C LYS A 64 -5.08 21.29 22.90
N GLY A 65 -5.08 21.29 24.23
CA GLY A 65 -6.22 20.85 25.06
C GLY A 65 -6.46 19.34 25.01
N LEU A 66 -5.48 18.55 24.59
CA LEU A 66 -5.62 17.09 24.39
C LEU A 66 -5.29 16.29 25.65
N ILE A 67 -4.52 16.89 26.55
CA ILE A 67 -4.25 16.37 27.88
C ILE A 67 -4.48 17.46 28.92
N THR A 68 -4.77 17.05 30.15
CA THR A 68 -4.83 17.91 31.33
C THR A 68 -3.76 17.50 32.33
N ILE A 69 -3.15 18.48 32.99
CA ILE A 69 -2.22 18.24 34.09
C ILE A 69 -2.97 18.37 35.40
N GLU A 70 -3.30 17.23 36.01
CA GLU A 70 -4.05 17.18 37.26
C GLU A 70 -3.10 17.06 38.46
N ARG A 71 -3.44 17.74 39.57
CA ARG A 71 -2.70 17.61 40.82
C ARG A 71 -3.21 16.36 41.57
N ILE A 72 -2.40 15.32 41.63
CA ILE A 72 -2.71 14.10 42.37
C ILE A 72 -2.27 14.30 43.82
N LEU A 73 -3.25 14.28 44.73
CA LEU A 73 -3.02 14.32 46.17
C LEU A 73 -2.46 12.98 46.63
N ALA A 74 -1.43 13.02 47.48
CA ALA A 74 -0.89 11.85 48.16
C ALA A 74 -1.89 11.42 49.25
N THR A 75 -2.88 10.61 48.89
CA THR A 75 -3.78 9.99 49.86
C THR A 75 -3.14 8.75 50.46
N ALA A 76 -3.16 8.63 51.79
CA ALA A 76 -2.58 7.51 52.57
C ALA A 76 -3.29 6.14 52.36
N SER A 77 -4.12 6.00 51.33
CA SER A 77 -4.90 4.79 51.09
C SER A 77 -4.06 3.73 50.36
N ASN A 78 -3.91 2.56 50.99
CA ASN A 78 -3.25 1.35 50.48
C ASN A 78 -3.78 0.82 49.13
N LYS A 79 -4.83 1.42 48.54
CA LYS A 79 -5.40 1.01 47.24
C LYS A 79 -4.72 1.63 46.02
N GLN A 80 -3.73 2.53 46.16
CA GLN A 80 -2.87 2.90 45.03
C GLN A 80 -1.79 1.83 44.85
N ILE A 81 -2.20 0.76 44.18
CA ILE A 81 -1.41 -0.42 43.81
C ILE A 81 -0.02 0.00 43.31
N GLY A 82 1.03 -0.36 44.06
CA GLY A 82 2.42 -0.40 43.59
C GLY A 82 3.26 0.89 43.67
N LEU A 83 2.67 2.06 43.96
CA LEU A 83 3.44 3.31 44.12
C LEU A 83 3.21 3.88 45.51
N SER A 84 4.16 3.68 46.41
CA SER A 84 4.21 4.28 47.75
C SER A 84 4.40 5.80 47.65
N LEU A 85 3.33 6.50 47.24
CA LEU A 85 3.28 7.96 47.13
C LEU A 85 3.20 8.59 48.54
N ARG A 86 4.30 8.55 49.30
CA ARG A 86 4.49 9.43 50.46
C ARG A 86 5.04 10.79 49.99
N GLY A 87 4.47 11.90 50.46
CA GLY A 87 5.03 13.24 50.32
C GLY A 87 4.23 14.24 49.47
N ARG A 88 4.92 15.20 48.85
CA ARG A 88 4.35 16.35 48.12
C ARG A 88 3.45 15.89 46.96
N SER A 89 2.31 16.56 46.79
CA SER A 89 1.39 16.38 45.66
C SER A 89 2.13 16.36 44.32
N ARG A 90 1.79 15.42 43.44
CA ARG A 90 2.42 15.27 42.12
C ARG A 90 1.51 15.77 41.01
N LYS A 91 2.09 16.09 39.87
CA LYS A 91 1.36 16.41 38.63
C LYS A 91 1.21 15.13 37.83
N GLY A 92 -0.01 14.66 37.65
CA GLY A 92 -0.34 13.56 36.75
C GLY A 92 -0.79 14.06 35.39
N LEU A 93 -0.62 13.24 34.36
CA LEU A 93 -1.12 13.51 33.02
C LEU A 93 -2.40 12.72 32.81
N ARG A 94 -3.46 13.38 32.35
CA ARG A 94 -4.71 12.75 31.99
C ARG A 94 -5.09 13.12 30.58
N ILE A 95 -5.68 12.17 29.87
CA ILE A 95 -6.21 12.41 28.53
C ILE A 95 -7.50 13.23 28.64
N ASN A 96 -7.59 14.31 27.87
CA ASN A 96 -8.81 15.08 27.74
C ASN A 96 -9.67 14.50 26.61
N ARG A 97 -10.55 13.55 26.93
CA ARG A 97 -11.45 12.92 25.95
C ARG A 97 -12.27 13.93 25.15
N THR A 98 -12.80 14.95 25.81
CA THR A 98 -13.63 15.97 25.16
C THR A 98 -12.78 16.82 24.22
N GLY A 99 -11.56 17.17 24.65
CA GLY A 99 -10.57 17.85 23.81
C GLY A 99 -10.20 17.04 22.57
N ILE A 100 -9.86 15.76 22.73
CA ILE A 100 -9.56 14.85 21.62
C ILE A 100 -10.76 14.73 20.66
N LYS A 101 -11.97 14.54 21.18
CA LYS A 101 -13.18 14.47 20.35
C LYS A 101 -13.36 15.71 19.49
N SER A 102 -13.28 16.87 20.13
CA SER A 102 -13.45 18.16 19.48
C SER A 102 -12.36 18.37 18.43
N PHE A 103 -11.10 18.06 18.78
CA PHE A 103 -9.94 18.25 17.92
C PHE A 103 -9.96 17.34 16.68
N LEU A 104 -10.34 16.08 16.86
CA LEU A 104 -10.45 15.10 15.76
C LEU A 104 -11.80 15.18 15.03
N GLY A 105 -12.69 16.11 15.38
CA GLY A 105 -13.99 16.27 14.71
C GLY A 105 -14.90 15.03 14.80
N LEU A 106 -14.71 14.17 15.80
CA LEU A 106 -15.39 12.87 15.87
C LEU A 106 -16.85 13.06 16.31
N ARG A 107 -17.77 12.95 15.34
CA ARG A 107 -19.23 13.11 15.57
C ARG A 107 -19.84 11.98 16.39
N ARG A 108 -19.35 10.74 16.23
CA ARG A 108 -19.74 9.55 17.01
C ARG A 108 -18.55 8.62 17.21
N PHE A 109 -18.53 7.92 18.33
CA PHE A 109 -17.60 6.82 18.53
C PHE A 109 -18.08 5.61 17.75
N ARG A 110 -17.21 5.03 16.93
CA ARG A 110 -17.47 3.72 16.34
C ARG A 110 -17.35 2.70 17.47
N GLU A 111 -18.41 1.95 17.74
CA GLU A 111 -18.34 0.79 18.62
C GLU A 111 -17.48 -0.27 17.94
N LEU A 112 -16.64 -0.97 18.72
CA LEU A 112 -15.76 -2.01 18.20
C LEU A 112 -16.64 -3.12 17.59
N PRO A 113 -16.34 -3.60 16.37
CA PRO A 113 -17.01 -4.79 15.84
C PRO A 113 -16.74 -5.99 16.77
N ASP A 114 -17.78 -6.78 17.04
CA ASP A 114 -17.69 -8.01 17.84
C ASP A 114 -16.63 -8.97 17.27
N GLU A 115 -15.95 -9.71 18.14
CA GLU A 115 -14.74 -10.52 17.87
C GLU A 115 -14.94 -11.72 16.91
N ALA A 116 -16.05 -11.82 16.20
CA ALA A 116 -16.36 -12.97 15.35
C ALA A 116 -15.81 -12.80 13.92
N GLY A 117 -14.65 -13.40 13.66
CA GLY A 117 -14.45 -14.18 12.43
C GLY A 117 -13.46 -13.69 11.37
N ASN A 118 -12.89 -12.49 11.43
CA ASN A 118 -11.73 -12.10 10.61
C ASN A 118 -11.05 -10.90 11.24
N VAL A 119 -9.72 -10.93 11.38
CA VAL A 119 -8.96 -9.81 11.96
C VAL A 119 -8.96 -8.63 10.98
N SER A 120 -9.94 -7.75 11.12
CA SER A 120 -10.06 -6.53 10.32
C SER A 120 -8.78 -5.68 10.40
N ALA A 121 -8.53 -4.83 9.40
CA ALA A 121 -7.43 -3.84 9.46
C ALA A 121 -7.42 -3.06 10.79
N ASP A 122 -8.61 -2.72 11.30
CA ASP A 122 -8.81 -2.04 12.59
C ASP A 122 -8.22 -2.85 13.75
N GLN A 123 -8.57 -4.14 13.88
CA GLN A 123 -8.06 -4.99 14.95
C GLN A 123 -6.52 -5.12 14.88
N ARG A 124 -5.96 -5.23 13.68
CA ARG A 124 -4.50 -5.27 13.50
C ARG A 124 -3.84 -3.97 13.91
N LEU A 125 -4.39 -2.81 13.52
CA LEU A 125 -3.90 -1.52 13.97
C LEU A 125 -3.91 -1.44 15.50
N LEU A 126 -4.97 -1.89 16.16
CA LEU A 126 -5.06 -1.87 17.61
C LEU A 126 -4.01 -2.75 18.27
N GLN A 127 -3.80 -3.96 17.75
CA GLN A 127 -2.78 -4.88 18.26
C GLN A 127 -1.37 -4.30 18.08
N VAL A 128 -1.08 -3.70 16.92
CA VAL A 128 0.18 -2.98 16.65
C VAL A 128 0.35 -1.81 17.60
N CYS A 129 -0.68 -0.98 17.76
CA CYS A 129 -0.58 0.20 18.62
C CYS A 129 -0.41 -0.19 20.09
N ARG A 130 -1.03 -1.28 20.55
CA ARG A 130 -0.75 -1.85 21.86
C ARG A 130 0.72 -2.25 21.94
N SER A 131 1.20 -3.10 21.03
CA SER A 131 2.59 -3.59 21.08
C SER A 131 3.65 -2.50 20.94
N LEU A 132 3.38 -1.41 20.23
CA LEU A 132 4.31 -0.29 20.03
C LEU A 132 4.31 0.74 21.17
N PHE A 133 3.16 0.95 21.82
CA PHE A 133 2.93 2.09 22.72
C PHE A 133 2.56 1.74 24.16
N THR A 134 2.27 0.47 24.49
CA THR A 134 2.28 0.02 25.89
C THR A 134 3.73 -0.28 26.23
N GLY A 135 4.45 0.70 26.77
CA GLY A 135 5.87 0.54 27.10
C GLY A 135 6.09 -0.74 27.89
N GLY A 136 7.05 -1.57 27.47
CA GLY A 136 7.21 -2.92 28.01
C GLY A 136 7.18 -2.94 29.54
N GLU A 137 6.12 -3.53 30.11
CA GLU A 137 6.06 -3.85 31.55
C GLU A 137 7.12 -4.89 31.97
N GLN A 138 7.91 -5.42 31.02
CA GLN A 138 8.77 -6.60 31.22
C GLN A 138 10.21 -6.33 31.70
N SER A 139 10.61 -5.12 32.09
CA SER A 139 12.03 -4.89 32.44
C SER A 139 12.30 -3.99 33.66
N ILE A 140 11.44 -4.05 34.68
CA ILE A 140 11.75 -3.51 36.02
C ILE A 140 12.37 -4.60 36.94
N SER A 141 12.58 -5.82 36.46
CA SER A 141 13.51 -6.76 37.08
C SER A 141 14.94 -6.36 36.73
N LYS A 142 15.60 -5.64 37.64
CA LYS A 142 17.05 -5.48 37.67
C LYS A 142 17.71 -6.85 37.86
N GLU A 143 17.97 -7.56 36.77
CA GLU A 143 19.01 -8.59 36.75
C GLU A 143 19.96 -8.31 35.59
N THR A 144 21.22 -8.13 35.97
CA THR A 144 22.39 -7.97 35.12
C THR A 144 22.56 -9.19 34.22
N VAL A 145 21.97 -9.16 33.03
CA VAL A 145 22.28 -10.11 31.96
C VAL A 145 23.41 -9.53 31.09
N PRO A 146 24.42 -10.34 30.69
CA PRO A 146 25.57 -9.88 29.92
C PRO A 146 25.16 -9.35 28.55
N ARG A 147 26.01 -8.46 28.00
CA ARG A 147 25.93 -7.96 26.62
C ARG A 147 25.93 -9.12 25.61
N GLY A 148 24.76 -9.63 25.26
CA GLY A 148 24.58 -10.63 24.21
C GLY A 148 23.10 -10.88 23.95
N GLY A 149 22.57 -10.34 22.84
CA GLY A 149 21.24 -10.68 22.32
C GLY A 149 20.07 -9.86 22.86
N ARG A 150 19.92 -8.62 22.38
CA ARG A 150 18.74 -7.76 22.64
C ARG A 150 17.48 -8.30 21.93
N THR A 151 16.50 -8.79 22.68
CA THR A 151 15.27 -9.44 22.19
C THR A 151 14.03 -8.64 22.56
N GLY A 152 13.58 -7.75 21.68
CA GLY A 152 12.32 -7.00 21.81
C GLY A 152 12.10 -6.01 20.65
N MET A 153 10.83 -5.72 20.31
CA MET A 153 10.48 -4.70 19.31
C MET A 153 10.86 -3.30 19.75
N ASP A 154 10.65 -3.01 21.05
CA ASP A 154 10.91 -1.73 21.70
C ASP A 154 12.38 -1.32 21.66
N GLU A 155 13.31 -2.29 21.67
CA GLU A 155 14.75 -1.98 21.59
C GLU A 155 15.25 -1.84 20.14
N ARG A 156 14.50 -2.36 19.15
CA ARG A 156 14.93 -2.39 17.74
C ARG A 156 14.38 -1.23 16.93
N LEU A 157 13.16 -0.78 17.24
CA LEU A 157 12.48 0.30 16.53
C LEU A 157 12.53 1.59 17.34
N GLN A 158 13.08 2.65 16.73
CA GLN A 158 13.08 3.97 17.34
C GLN A 158 11.68 4.58 17.31
N LEU A 159 11.45 5.58 18.14
CA LEU A 159 10.16 6.25 18.30
C LEU A 159 9.55 6.72 16.97
N GLU A 160 10.36 7.30 16.10
CA GLU A 160 9.95 7.74 14.76
C GLU A 160 9.48 6.57 13.89
N GLY A 161 10.18 5.44 13.97
CA GLY A 161 9.81 4.21 13.28
C GLY A 161 8.52 3.61 13.82
N LYS A 162 8.27 3.70 15.14
CA LYS A 162 7.02 3.26 15.78
C LYS A 162 5.83 4.08 15.31
N VAL A 163 5.96 5.40 15.32
CA VAL A 163 4.91 6.32 14.83
C VAL A 163 4.64 6.08 13.34
N LEU A 164 5.69 5.96 12.53
CA LEU A 164 5.54 5.69 11.11
C LEU A 164 4.84 4.34 10.87
N LEU A 165 5.21 3.28 11.60
CA LEU A 165 4.58 1.97 11.47
C LEU A 165 3.08 2.03 11.84
N ALA A 166 2.72 2.74 12.91
CA ALA A 166 1.32 2.93 13.29
C ALA A 166 0.53 3.68 12.22
N ILE A 167 1.10 4.74 11.61
CA ILE A 167 0.49 5.47 10.49
C ILE A 167 0.28 4.55 9.29
N LEU A 168 1.27 3.73 8.96
CA LEU A 168 1.15 2.80 7.84
C LEU A 168 0.02 1.79 8.08
N TRP A 169 -0.08 1.22 9.28
CA TRP A 169 -1.16 0.31 9.62
C TRP A 169 -2.54 0.99 9.60
N ALA A 170 -2.62 2.24 10.03
CA ALA A 170 -3.87 3.01 9.96
C ALA A 170 -4.29 3.35 8.52
N LYS A 171 -3.37 3.27 7.56
CA LYS A 171 -3.62 3.57 6.14
C LYS A 171 -3.64 2.32 5.26
N ALA A 172 -3.43 1.15 5.85
CA ALA A 172 -3.38 -0.10 5.11
C ALA A 172 -4.79 -0.65 4.89
N ASP A 173 -4.99 -1.32 3.76
CA ASP A 173 -6.17 -2.15 3.54
C ASP A 173 -6.10 -3.45 4.35
N ASP A 174 -7.12 -4.29 4.23
CA ASP A 174 -7.19 -5.59 4.92
C ASP A 174 -6.10 -6.58 4.48
N LYS A 175 -5.34 -6.28 3.42
CA LYS A 175 -4.19 -7.07 2.98
C LYS A 175 -2.86 -6.44 3.42
N GLY A 176 -2.88 -5.37 4.22
CA GLY A 176 -1.69 -4.68 4.66
C GLY A 176 -1.04 -3.84 3.55
N VAL A 177 -1.78 -3.46 2.51
CA VAL A 177 -1.28 -2.63 1.40
C VAL A 177 -1.64 -1.18 1.65
N VAL A 178 -0.64 -0.30 1.61
CA VAL A 178 -0.80 1.14 1.74
C VAL A 178 -0.59 1.78 0.38
N THR A 179 -1.63 2.41 -0.17
CA THR A 179 -1.61 3.14 -1.45
C THR A 179 -1.85 4.63 -1.25
N GLY A 180 -1.53 5.44 -2.25
CA GLY A 180 -1.89 6.86 -2.25
C GLY A 180 -1.02 7.77 -1.38
N LEU A 181 0.05 7.24 -0.76
CA LEU A 181 0.95 8.02 0.09
C LEU A 181 2.35 8.12 -0.53
N GLY A 182 2.80 9.35 -0.78
CA GLY A 182 4.18 9.65 -1.13
C GLY A 182 5.07 9.80 0.11
N ARG A 183 6.38 9.96 -0.11
CA ARG A 183 7.34 10.29 0.97
C ARG A 183 6.99 11.59 1.68
N ALA A 184 6.53 12.59 0.92
CA ALA A 184 6.12 13.88 1.47
C ALA A 184 4.87 13.74 2.34
N ASP A 185 3.88 12.96 1.91
CA ASP A 185 2.66 12.71 2.69
C ASP A 185 2.98 11.95 3.98
N LEU A 186 3.75 10.86 3.89
CA LEU A 186 4.20 10.12 5.07
C LEU A 186 5.02 11.01 6.02
N GLY A 187 5.86 11.89 5.48
CA GLY A 187 6.64 12.84 6.27
C GLY A 187 5.74 13.82 7.01
N ARG A 188 4.77 14.41 6.31
CA ARG A 188 3.76 15.28 6.93
C ARG A 188 2.99 14.54 8.02
N LEU A 189 2.48 13.34 7.76
CA LEU A 189 1.71 12.56 8.73
C LEU A 189 2.56 12.16 9.95
N ALA A 190 3.83 11.79 9.76
CA ALA A 190 4.69 11.32 10.86
C ALA A 190 5.44 12.45 11.58
N GLY A 191 5.39 13.69 11.09
CA GLY A 191 6.24 14.78 11.55
C GLY A 191 7.73 14.55 11.23
N LEU A 192 8.02 13.93 10.07
CA LEU A 192 9.35 13.55 9.60
C LEU A 192 9.69 14.23 8.27
N SER A 193 10.97 14.46 8.00
CA SER A 193 11.43 14.85 6.68
C SER A 193 11.34 13.69 5.68
N PRO A 194 11.25 13.95 4.36
CA PRO A 194 11.22 12.88 3.35
C PRO A 194 12.42 11.92 3.42
N GLY A 195 13.62 12.43 3.76
CA GLY A 195 14.81 11.59 3.95
C GLY A 195 14.75 10.74 5.22
N GLN A 196 14.15 11.25 6.30
CA GLN A 196 13.88 10.47 7.50
C GLN A 196 12.87 9.35 7.22
N VAL A 197 11.81 9.63 6.46
CA VAL A 197 10.84 8.60 6.05
C VAL A 197 11.53 7.47 5.31
N GLU A 198 12.37 7.78 4.32
CA GLU A 198 13.11 6.77 3.55
C GLU A 198 14.01 5.91 4.44
N SER A 199 14.75 6.53 5.36
CA SER A 199 15.59 5.83 6.34
C SER A 199 14.76 4.92 7.27
N GLN A 200 13.62 5.40 7.78
CA GLN A 200 12.75 4.61 8.65
C GLN A 200 12.07 3.46 7.89
N VAL A 201 11.61 3.68 6.65
CA VAL A 201 11.04 2.61 5.80
C VAL A 201 12.09 1.55 5.51
N ALA A 202 13.33 1.93 5.17
CA ALA A 202 14.42 0.98 4.96
C ALA A 202 14.71 0.16 6.22
N LYS A 203 14.68 0.80 7.40
CA LYS A 203 14.81 0.12 8.69
C LYS A 203 13.64 -0.83 8.96
N LEU A 204 12.40 -0.41 8.72
CA LEU A 204 11.21 -1.26 8.86
C LEU A 204 11.26 -2.48 7.92
N LYS A 205 11.74 -2.30 6.69
CA LYS A 205 11.98 -3.39 5.74
C LYS A 205 13.01 -4.38 6.26
N ARG A 206 14.17 -3.89 6.74
CA ARG A 206 15.23 -4.72 7.33
C ARG A 206 14.75 -5.50 8.56
N LEU A 207 13.86 -4.92 9.34
CA LEU A 207 13.28 -5.55 10.53
C LEU A 207 12.11 -6.51 10.21
N GLY A 208 11.65 -6.55 8.96
CA GLY A 208 10.59 -7.47 8.50
C GLY A 208 9.17 -6.97 8.73
N TYR A 209 8.96 -5.69 9.07
CA TYR A 209 7.63 -5.08 9.17
C TYR A 209 7.07 -4.65 7.82
N VAL A 210 7.95 -4.31 6.88
CA VAL A 210 7.61 -3.96 5.50
C VAL A 210 8.19 -5.04 4.61
N THR A 211 7.35 -5.73 3.85
CA THR A 211 7.83 -6.72 2.87
C THR A 211 8.44 -6.00 1.67
N ALA A 212 7.69 -5.07 1.09
CA ALA A 212 8.08 -4.40 -0.14
C ALA A 212 7.67 -2.92 -0.12
N TRP A 213 8.42 -2.11 -0.87
CA TRP A 213 8.10 -0.70 -1.10
C TRP A 213 8.36 -0.35 -2.56
N VAL A 214 7.33 0.17 -3.20
CA VAL A 214 7.39 0.76 -4.53
C VAL A 214 7.32 2.26 -4.35
N ALA A 215 8.46 2.94 -4.50
CA ALA A 215 8.50 4.38 -4.40
C ALA A 215 7.63 5.02 -5.51
N GLY A 216 6.93 6.09 -5.16
CA GLY A 216 6.13 6.87 -6.11
C GLY A 216 6.98 7.46 -7.23
N ARG A 217 6.40 7.57 -8.42
CA ARG A 217 7.11 8.03 -9.62
C ARG A 217 6.18 8.80 -10.55
N SER A 218 6.70 9.90 -11.08
CA SER A 218 6.04 10.65 -12.15
C SER A 218 6.23 9.92 -13.48
N CYS A 219 5.13 9.55 -14.10
CA CYS A 219 5.05 8.98 -15.43
C CYS A 219 4.59 10.09 -16.40
N LYS A 220 4.85 9.99 -17.70
CA LYS A 220 4.33 10.92 -18.71
C LYS A 220 2.90 10.55 -19.10
N GLY A 221 2.69 9.26 -19.38
CA GLY A 221 1.40 8.70 -19.77
C GLY A 221 0.57 8.30 -18.56
N LEU A 222 0.25 7.03 -18.46
CA LEU A 222 -0.49 6.43 -17.36
C LEU A 222 0.16 6.63 -16.00
N PHE A 223 -0.63 6.58 -14.93
CA PHE A 223 -0.27 6.74 -13.53
C PHE A 223 0.22 8.13 -13.12
N GLY A 224 0.32 9.09 -14.05
CA GLY A 224 0.44 10.51 -13.73
C GLY A 224 1.55 10.82 -12.72
N LEU A 225 1.20 11.54 -11.65
CA LEU A 225 2.03 11.69 -10.45
C LEU A 225 1.74 10.51 -9.52
N GLY A 226 2.43 9.39 -9.75
CA GLY A 226 2.13 8.15 -9.08
C GLY A 226 2.58 8.15 -7.62
N ALA A 227 1.65 7.93 -6.69
CA ALA A 227 1.98 7.73 -5.27
C ALA A 227 2.75 6.43 -5.04
N GLY A 228 3.41 6.32 -3.88
CA GLY A 228 4.08 5.09 -3.49
C GLY A 228 3.10 3.99 -3.09
N VAL A 229 3.58 2.75 -3.09
CA VAL A 229 2.87 1.60 -2.54
C VAL A 229 3.75 0.87 -1.55
N LEU A 230 3.26 0.64 -0.35
CA LEU A 230 3.94 -0.11 0.71
C LEU A 230 3.15 -1.39 1.01
N PHE A 231 3.89 -2.47 1.24
CA PHE A 231 3.33 -3.77 1.60
C PHE A 231 3.82 -4.10 3.01
N LEU A 232 2.92 -4.03 3.98
CA LEU A 232 3.20 -4.37 5.37
C LEU A 232 3.19 -5.88 5.56
N ASN A 233 4.03 -6.41 6.43
CA ASN A 233 3.94 -7.81 6.78
C ASN A 233 2.69 -8.03 7.65
N ALA A 234 1.72 -8.81 7.16
CA ALA A 234 0.50 -9.10 7.91
C ALA A 234 0.72 -10.03 9.11
N GLY A 235 1.87 -10.71 9.17
CA GLY A 235 2.32 -11.43 10.36
C GLY A 235 2.62 -10.43 11.47
N LEU A 236 1.61 -10.17 12.30
CA LEU A 236 1.80 -9.33 13.46
C LEU A 236 2.85 -9.96 14.36
N PRO A 237 3.83 -9.18 14.81
CA PRO A 237 4.79 -9.69 15.76
C PRO A 237 4.09 -9.93 17.08
N GLU A 238 3.99 -11.21 17.46
CA GLU A 238 3.79 -11.56 18.85
C GLU A 238 4.90 -10.89 19.67
N THR A 239 4.51 -10.24 20.76
CA THR A 239 5.38 -9.47 21.66
C THR A 239 6.66 -10.24 21.94
N GLY A 240 7.78 -9.80 21.34
CA GLY A 240 9.12 -10.34 21.56
C GLY A 240 9.68 -11.20 20.42
N SER A 241 8.85 -11.68 19.49
CA SER A 241 9.26 -12.56 18.40
C SER A 241 9.49 -11.79 17.09
N ARG A 242 10.39 -12.31 16.24
CA ARG A 242 10.51 -11.82 14.85
C ARG A 242 9.17 -12.05 14.16
N PRO A 243 8.59 -11.07 13.45
CA PRO A 243 7.33 -11.29 12.75
C PRO A 243 7.47 -12.50 11.84
N LEU A 244 6.51 -13.43 11.93
CA LEU A 244 6.48 -14.60 11.07
C LEU A 244 6.45 -14.11 9.63
N LEU A 245 7.44 -14.51 8.85
CA LEU A 245 7.47 -14.19 7.43
C LEU A 245 6.42 -15.07 6.76
N PRO A 246 5.54 -14.51 5.91
CA PRO A 246 4.59 -15.30 5.17
C PRO A 246 5.34 -16.33 4.31
N LYS A 247 4.66 -17.44 4.02
CA LYS A 247 5.15 -18.36 2.99
C LYS A 247 5.05 -17.62 1.65
N VAL A 248 6.18 -17.44 0.98
CA VAL A 248 6.25 -16.66 -0.26
C VAL A 248 6.50 -17.57 -1.45
N THR A 249 5.53 -17.63 -2.35
CA THR A 249 5.63 -18.30 -3.65
C THR A 249 6.15 -17.30 -4.68
N LYS A 250 7.45 -17.34 -4.98
CA LYS A 250 8.07 -16.44 -5.98
C LYS A 250 7.77 -16.90 -7.40
N VAL A 251 7.16 -16.05 -8.21
CA VAL A 251 7.01 -16.22 -9.66
C VAL A 251 8.10 -15.41 -10.34
N SER A 252 9.10 -16.10 -10.90
CA SER A 252 10.29 -15.45 -11.49
C SER A 252 10.01 -14.79 -12.84
N HIS A 253 9.03 -15.31 -13.59
CA HIS A 253 8.66 -14.81 -14.91
C HIS A 253 7.13 -14.84 -15.07
N SER A 254 6.56 -13.69 -15.42
CA SER A 254 5.14 -13.52 -15.75
C SER A 254 4.97 -13.24 -17.24
N ASP A 255 4.22 -14.12 -17.89
CA ASP A 255 3.90 -14.00 -19.32
C ASP A 255 3.02 -12.77 -19.55
N VAL A 256 2.10 -12.48 -18.62
CA VAL A 256 1.22 -11.31 -18.69
C VAL A 256 2.03 -10.01 -18.57
N LEU A 257 3.01 -9.92 -17.67
CA LEU A 257 3.91 -8.75 -17.58
C LEU A 257 4.82 -8.62 -18.82
N ALA A 258 5.25 -9.73 -19.41
CA ALA A 258 6.01 -9.73 -20.65
C ALA A 258 5.17 -9.18 -21.82
N GLN A 259 3.93 -9.65 -21.96
CA GLN A 259 2.97 -9.14 -22.96
C GLN A 259 2.66 -7.65 -22.76
N PHE A 260 2.47 -7.21 -21.51
CA PHE A 260 2.27 -5.79 -21.21
C PHE A 260 3.48 -4.95 -21.65
N SER A 261 4.69 -5.47 -21.47
CA SER A 261 5.91 -4.78 -21.88
C SER A 261 6.03 -4.71 -23.40
N SER A 262 5.66 -5.80 -24.09
CA SER A 262 5.56 -5.83 -25.54
C SER A 262 4.53 -4.82 -26.06
N LEU A 263 3.37 -4.69 -25.41
CA LEU A 263 2.35 -3.69 -25.74
C LEU A 263 2.93 -2.26 -25.71
N VAL A 264 3.63 -1.90 -24.64
CA VAL A 264 4.24 -0.56 -24.51
C VAL A 264 5.37 -0.34 -25.53
N ALA A 265 6.16 -1.37 -25.82
CA ALA A 265 7.20 -1.30 -26.85
C ALA A 265 6.61 -1.12 -28.26
N THR A 266 5.55 -1.85 -28.60
CA THR A 266 4.84 -1.69 -29.87
C THR A 266 4.20 -0.29 -29.95
N ALA A 267 3.62 0.22 -28.86
CA ALA A 267 3.10 1.59 -28.79
C ALA A 267 4.17 2.65 -29.09
N GLU A 268 5.40 2.48 -28.58
CA GLU A 268 6.54 3.35 -28.90
C GLU A 268 6.98 3.24 -30.36
N SER A 269 6.99 2.03 -30.91
CA SER A 269 7.29 1.78 -32.32
C SER A 269 6.29 2.50 -33.24
N VAL A 270 4.99 2.37 -32.97
CA VAL A 270 3.90 3.05 -33.71
C VAL A 270 4.09 4.57 -33.69
N ARG A 271 4.38 5.18 -32.53
CA ARG A 271 4.68 6.62 -32.44
C ARG A 271 5.89 7.03 -33.29
N THR A 272 6.94 6.21 -33.27
CA THR A 272 8.18 6.48 -34.00
C THR A 272 7.93 6.41 -35.51
N LEU A 273 7.19 5.41 -35.97
CA LEU A 273 6.80 5.25 -37.37
C LEU A 273 5.89 6.39 -37.84
N GLU A 274 4.92 6.80 -37.04
CA GLU A 274 4.07 7.97 -37.36
C GLU A 274 4.89 9.25 -37.48
N GLY A 275 5.88 9.45 -36.60
CA GLY A 275 6.79 10.59 -36.67
C GLY A 275 7.62 10.61 -37.96
N LYS A 276 8.08 9.44 -38.40
CA LYS A 276 8.80 9.28 -39.69
C LYS A 276 7.88 9.60 -40.88
N LEU A 277 6.66 9.05 -40.88
CA LEU A 277 5.68 9.28 -41.93
C LEU A 277 5.34 10.77 -42.08
N ARG A 278 5.10 11.48 -40.97
CA ARG A 278 4.85 12.93 -40.97
C ARG A 278 6.05 13.76 -41.47
N GLY A 279 7.27 13.22 -41.37
CA GLY A 279 8.48 13.87 -41.87
C GLY A 279 8.79 13.60 -43.34
N ALA A 280 8.15 12.59 -43.95
CA ALA A 280 8.50 12.05 -45.28
C ALA A 280 7.87 12.80 -46.47
N VAL A 281 7.40 14.04 -46.28
CA VAL A 281 6.52 14.84 -47.18
C VAL A 281 7.11 15.20 -48.57
N ARG A 282 8.11 14.48 -49.10
CA ARG A 282 8.75 14.83 -50.38
C ARG A 282 9.07 13.69 -51.36
N ASP A 283 8.94 12.41 -50.97
CA ASP A 283 9.25 11.28 -51.86
C ASP A 283 8.08 10.27 -51.93
N ASN A 284 7.22 10.41 -52.94
CA ASN A 284 5.98 9.62 -53.12
C ASN A 284 6.18 8.08 -53.08
N GLY A 285 7.34 7.58 -53.52
CA GLY A 285 7.62 6.14 -53.52
C GLY A 285 7.99 5.56 -52.15
N ALA A 286 8.65 6.36 -51.29
CA ALA A 286 9.02 5.93 -49.95
C ALA A 286 7.82 5.96 -48.98
N GLU A 287 6.83 6.81 -49.28
CA GLU A 287 5.65 7.04 -48.45
C GLU A 287 4.76 5.80 -48.34
N LEU A 288 4.46 5.10 -49.45
CA LEU A 288 3.57 3.93 -49.43
C LEU A 288 4.16 2.76 -48.62
N SER A 289 5.47 2.52 -48.71
CA SER A 289 6.16 1.49 -47.93
C SER A 289 6.18 1.81 -46.43
N GLN A 290 6.40 3.09 -46.09
CA GLN A 290 6.34 3.56 -44.70
C GLN A 290 4.92 3.49 -44.13
N LEU A 291 3.91 3.86 -44.93
CA LEU A 291 2.50 3.78 -44.55
C LEU A 291 2.06 2.34 -44.32
N SER A 292 2.46 1.40 -45.19
CA SER A 292 2.21 -0.02 -45.01
C SER A 292 2.87 -0.56 -43.73
N THR A 293 4.12 -0.17 -43.46
CA THR A 293 4.83 -0.52 -42.21
C THR A 293 4.11 0.03 -40.98
N TYR A 294 3.63 1.28 -41.04
CA TYR A 294 2.87 1.92 -39.97
C TYR A 294 1.52 1.24 -39.72
N ALA A 295 0.78 0.91 -40.79
CA ALA A 295 -0.49 0.19 -40.68
C ALA A 295 -0.30 -1.18 -40.02
N ASN A 296 0.71 -1.96 -40.45
CA ASN A 296 1.00 -3.27 -39.84
C ASN A 296 1.38 -3.14 -38.35
N ALA A 297 2.12 -2.09 -37.97
CA ALA A 297 2.43 -1.82 -36.56
C ALA A 297 1.17 -1.44 -35.75
N CYS A 298 0.19 -0.74 -36.35
CA CYS A 298 -1.10 -0.48 -35.71
C CYS A 298 -1.92 -1.75 -35.48
N TYR A 299 -1.89 -2.70 -36.43
CA TYR A 299 -2.52 -4.01 -36.26
C TYR A 299 -1.85 -4.83 -35.14
N ASP A 300 -0.51 -4.92 -35.10
CA ASP A 300 0.21 -5.60 -34.00
C ASP A 300 -0.09 -4.94 -32.64
N LEU A 301 -0.18 -3.60 -32.61
CA LEU A 301 -0.55 -2.89 -31.38
C LEU A 301 -1.96 -3.28 -30.92
N TRP A 302 -2.92 -3.33 -31.84
CA TRP A 302 -4.29 -3.65 -31.51
C TRP A 302 -4.48 -5.12 -31.13
N ASP A 303 -3.80 -6.06 -31.79
CA ASP A 303 -3.80 -7.47 -31.39
C ASP A 303 -3.37 -7.64 -29.93
N LYS A 304 -2.32 -6.93 -29.51
CA LYS A 304 -1.88 -6.90 -28.11
C LYS A 304 -2.89 -6.24 -27.17
N VAL A 305 -3.69 -5.28 -27.64
CA VAL A 305 -4.79 -4.70 -26.86
C VAL A 305 -5.90 -5.74 -26.68
N CYS A 306 -6.30 -6.43 -27.75
CA CYS A 306 -7.31 -7.48 -27.71
C CYS A 306 -6.93 -8.65 -26.79
N TYR A 307 -5.64 -8.96 -26.68
CA TYR A 307 -5.15 -9.92 -25.69
C TYR A 307 -5.64 -9.58 -24.28
N PHE A 308 -5.65 -8.30 -23.90
CA PHE A 308 -6.12 -7.84 -22.58
C PHE A 308 -7.62 -7.45 -22.53
N CYS A 309 -8.22 -7.13 -23.67
CA CYS A 309 -9.63 -6.74 -23.82
C CYS A 309 -10.36 -7.63 -24.84
N PRO A 310 -10.68 -8.89 -24.49
CA PRO A 310 -11.29 -9.83 -25.45
C PRO A 310 -12.71 -9.42 -25.91
N SER A 311 -13.41 -8.56 -25.15
CA SER A 311 -14.71 -8.01 -25.54
C SER A 311 -14.65 -7.10 -26.78
N ASP A 312 -13.47 -6.59 -27.12
CA ASP A 312 -13.25 -5.67 -28.25
C ASP A 312 -12.65 -6.40 -29.49
N SER A 313 -12.83 -7.72 -29.59
CA SER A 313 -12.20 -8.60 -30.60
C SER A 313 -12.66 -8.40 -32.05
N SER A 314 -13.57 -7.47 -32.33
CA SER A 314 -13.96 -7.14 -33.72
C SER A 314 -12.86 -6.32 -34.40
N LEU A 315 -11.87 -7.02 -34.95
CA LEU A 315 -10.88 -6.48 -35.87
C LEU A 315 -11.41 -6.57 -37.32
N PRO A 316 -11.22 -5.54 -38.15
CA PRO A 316 -11.22 -5.76 -39.59
C PRO A 316 -10.08 -6.74 -39.93
N PRO A 317 -10.29 -7.71 -40.84
CA PRO A 317 -9.27 -8.68 -41.20
C PRO A 317 -8.04 -7.97 -41.78
N PRO A 318 -6.81 -8.41 -41.45
CA PRO A 318 -5.61 -7.87 -42.07
C PRO A 318 -5.63 -8.17 -43.57
N MET A 319 -5.71 -7.15 -44.41
CA MET A 319 -5.72 -7.35 -45.86
C MET A 319 -4.38 -7.84 -46.39
N GLU A 320 -4.42 -8.67 -47.44
CA GLU A 320 -3.23 -9.18 -48.11
C GLU A 320 -2.40 -8.04 -48.73
N ALA A 321 -1.07 -8.13 -48.63
CA ALA A 321 -0.15 -7.03 -48.90
C ALA A 321 0.00 -6.63 -50.39
N LYS A 322 -0.64 -7.33 -51.32
CA LYS A 322 -0.24 -7.27 -52.73
C LYS A 322 -0.77 -6.07 -53.52
N GLU A 323 -1.83 -5.39 -53.09
CA GLU A 323 -2.39 -4.25 -53.84
C GLU A 323 -3.05 -3.24 -52.89
N ARG A 324 -2.26 -2.46 -52.13
CA ARG A 324 -2.81 -1.43 -51.24
C ARG A 324 -2.62 -0.03 -51.84
N ASP A 325 -3.71 0.65 -52.15
CA ASP A 325 -3.71 2.10 -52.42
C ASP A 325 -3.59 2.88 -51.09
N GLN A 326 -3.03 4.08 -51.14
CA GLN A 326 -2.84 4.95 -49.97
C GLN A 326 -4.14 5.24 -49.24
N ALA A 327 -5.21 5.56 -49.97
CA ALA A 327 -6.53 5.86 -49.40
C ALA A 327 -7.10 4.68 -48.60
N GLU A 328 -6.81 3.45 -49.04
CA GLU A 328 -7.27 2.24 -48.39
C GLU A 328 -6.52 1.98 -47.07
N LEU A 329 -5.20 2.20 -47.07
CA LEU A 329 -4.37 2.14 -45.86
C LEU A 329 -4.79 3.19 -44.82
N GLU A 330 -5.07 4.42 -45.26
CA GLU A 330 -5.55 5.48 -44.39
C GLU A 330 -6.92 5.13 -43.80
N SER A 331 -7.85 4.63 -44.62
CA SER A 331 -9.17 4.17 -44.16
C SER A 331 -9.05 3.03 -43.13
N GLN A 332 -8.12 2.10 -43.33
CA GLN A 332 -7.87 1.04 -42.35
C GLN A 332 -7.35 1.57 -41.01
N ILE A 333 -6.39 2.49 -41.05
CA ILE A 333 -5.86 3.11 -39.83
C ILE A 333 -7.00 3.83 -39.10
N GLU A 334 -7.84 4.57 -39.82
CA GLU A 334 -9.02 5.20 -39.24
C GLU A 334 -9.98 4.19 -38.63
N GLN A 335 -10.26 3.07 -39.30
CA GLN A 335 -11.12 2.00 -38.79
C GLN A 335 -10.55 1.34 -37.52
N ILE A 336 -9.23 1.09 -37.46
CA ILE A 336 -8.58 0.53 -36.26
C ILE A 336 -8.84 1.43 -35.04
N TRP A 337 -8.83 2.75 -35.24
CA TRP A 337 -8.99 3.73 -34.17
C TRP A 337 -10.40 4.31 -34.06
N HIS A 338 -11.35 3.90 -34.91
CA HIS A 338 -12.69 4.46 -34.94
C HIS A 338 -13.40 4.23 -33.60
N ASN A 339 -13.81 5.32 -32.94
CA ASN A 339 -14.38 5.32 -31.58
C ASN A 339 -13.50 4.68 -30.50
N ARG A 340 -12.21 4.48 -30.76
CA ARG A 340 -11.26 3.83 -29.84
C ARG A 340 -10.20 4.82 -29.39
N VAL A 341 -9.55 4.52 -28.27
CA VAL A 341 -8.44 5.33 -27.78
C VAL A 341 -7.17 4.92 -28.51
N ARG A 342 -6.47 5.90 -29.07
CA ARG A 342 -5.11 5.70 -29.59
C ARG A 342 -4.16 5.35 -28.43
N VAL A 343 -3.95 4.06 -28.21
CA VAL A 343 -3.16 3.50 -27.12
C VAL A 343 -1.72 4.04 -27.13
N ASP A 344 -1.16 4.25 -28.32
CA ASP A 344 0.14 4.87 -28.52
C ASP A 344 0.20 6.34 -28.00
N ARG A 345 -0.92 7.03 -27.85
CA ARG A 345 -1.01 8.37 -27.26
C ARG A 345 -1.18 8.37 -25.74
N VAL A 346 -1.43 7.20 -25.16
CA VAL A 346 -1.60 7.02 -23.71
C VAL A 346 -0.34 6.43 -23.07
N PHE A 347 0.29 5.45 -23.73
CA PHE A 347 1.51 4.78 -23.25
C PHE A 347 2.79 5.54 -23.60
N LEU A 348 2.92 6.76 -23.10
CA LEU A 348 3.98 7.71 -23.49
C LEU A 348 5.37 7.44 -22.86
N ASP A 349 5.44 6.51 -21.91
CA ASP A 349 6.67 6.19 -21.18
C ASP A 349 7.52 5.13 -21.89
N ALA A 350 8.81 5.11 -21.59
CA ALA A 350 9.73 4.14 -22.17
C ALA A 350 9.37 2.70 -21.72
N PRO A 351 9.52 1.68 -22.59
CA PRO A 351 9.16 0.30 -22.31
C PRO A 351 10.10 -0.40 -21.33
N VAL A 352 11.16 0.28 -20.89
CA VAL A 352 12.19 -0.24 -20.00
C VAL A 352 12.54 0.77 -18.90
N GLY A 353 13.21 0.27 -17.86
CA GLY A 353 13.72 1.10 -16.77
C GLY A 353 12.72 1.30 -15.63
N ALA A 354 12.96 2.34 -14.83
CA ALA A 354 12.27 2.53 -13.56
C ALA A 354 10.80 2.93 -13.68
N ILE A 355 10.40 3.61 -14.77
CA ILE A 355 8.99 3.94 -15.02
C ILE A 355 8.19 2.68 -15.34
N MET A 356 8.68 1.86 -16.29
CA MET A 356 8.03 0.59 -16.61
C MET A 356 7.89 -0.31 -15.37
N ARG A 357 8.95 -0.43 -14.55
CA ARG A 357 8.86 -1.17 -13.27
C ARG A 357 7.77 -0.62 -12.35
N TYR A 358 7.64 0.71 -12.25
CA TYR A 358 6.58 1.32 -11.47
C TYR A 358 5.19 0.96 -11.99
N GLN A 359 4.97 1.06 -13.31
CA GLN A 359 3.68 0.71 -13.94
C GLN A 359 3.32 -0.76 -13.72
N ARG A 360 4.26 -1.69 -13.92
CA ARG A 360 4.07 -3.12 -13.63
C ARG A 360 3.70 -3.36 -12.16
N ASN A 361 4.42 -2.72 -11.25
CA ASN A 361 4.15 -2.86 -9.81
C ASN A 361 2.76 -2.34 -9.42
N ARG A 362 2.26 -1.29 -10.09
CA ARG A 362 0.90 -0.80 -9.88
C ARG A 362 -0.15 -1.77 -10.41
N LEU A 363 0.10 -2.40 -11.56
CA LEU A 363 -0.75 -3.47 -12.08
C LEU A 363 -0.80 -4.68 -11.14
N ILE A 364 0.33 -5.04 -10.52
CA ILE A 364 0.39 -6.11 -9.49
C ILE A 364 -0.51 -5.76 -8.29
N VAL A 365 -0.56 -4.50 -7.88
CA VAL A 365 -1.45 -4.07 -6.78
C VAL A 365 -2.92 -4.27 -7.13
N TYR A 366 -3.32 -3.90 -8.35
CA TYR A 366 -4.69 -4.14 -8.82
C TYR A 366 -4.98 -5.64 -8.94
N ALA A 367 -4.03 -6.43 -9.43
CA ALA A 367 -4.15 -7.89 -9.47
C ALA A 367 -4.30 -8.50 -8.07
N GLY A 368 -3.60 -7.96 -7.06
CA GLY A 368 -3.74 -8.39 -5.66
C GLY A 368 -5.14 -8.15 -5.08
N LYS A 369 -5.82 -7.07 -5.50
CA LYS A 369 -7.24 -6.83 -5.14
C LYS A 369 -8.18 -7.83 -5.79
N LEU A 370 -7.83 -8.30 -7.00
CA LEU A 370 -8.58 -9.27 -7.77
C LEU A 370 -8.24 -10.73 -7.42
N TYR A 371 -7.27 -11.01 -6.56
CA TYR A 371 -6.83 -12.40 -6.38
C TYR A 371 -7.95 -13.31 -5.82
N ASP A 372 -8.71 -12.81 -4.83
CA ASP A 372 -9.74 -13.62 -4.15
C ASP A 372 -11.02 -13.75 -4.98
N SER A 373 -11.42 -12.68 -5.67
CA SER A 373 -12.55 -12.68 -6.61
C SER A 373 -12.16 -13.16 -8.02
N GLY A 374 -10.88 -13.42 -8.24
CA GLY A 374 -10.33 -13.70 -9.55
C GLY A 374 -10.81 -15.04 -10.09
N PRO A 375 -10.85 -15.17 -11.43
CA PRO A 375 -11.39 -16.35 -12.07
C PRO A 375 -10.52 -17.56 -11.75
N SER A 376 -11.11 -18.74 -11.77
CA SER A 376 -10.35 -19.99 -11.59
C SER A 376 -9.46 -20.31 -12.81
N ALA A 377 -9.72 -19.69 -13.97
CA ALA A 377 -8.94 -19.86 -15.19
C ALA A 377 -8.60 -18.50 -15.84
N VAL A 378 -7.44 -18.44 -16.50
CA VAL A 378 -6.90 -17.21 -17.15
C VAL A 378 -7.80 -16.68 -18.27
N ASP A 379 -8.60 -17.55 -18.88
CA ASP A 379 -9.44 -17.21 -20.04
C ASP A 379 -10.90 -16.95 -19.69
N GLN A 380 -11.29 -17.05 -18.41
CA GLN A 380 -12.63 -16.67 -17.98
C GLN A 380 -12.78 -15.16 -18.02
N SER A 381 -13.86 -14.71 -18.65
CA SER A 381 -14.24 -13.29 -18.65
C SER A 381 -14.74 -12.86 -17.27
N PRO A 382 -14.42 -11.63 -16.82
CA PRO A 382 -14.89 -11.09 -15.56
C PRO A 382 -16.42 -10.94 -15.53
N VAL A 383 -17.04 -11.14 -14.37
CA VAL A 383 -18.47 -10.83 -14.17
C VAL A 383 -18.65 -9.31 -14.13
N GLN A 384 -19.65 -8.80 -14.87
CA GLN A 384 -19.84 -7.37 -15.13
C GLN A 384 -20.18 -6.51 -13.88
N GLU A 385 -20.42 -7.09 -12.72
CA GLU A 385 -20.64 -6.31 -11.48
C GLU A 385 -19.34 -6.08 -10.70
N GLU A 386 -18.37 -7.00 -10.79
CA GLU A 386 -17.13 -6.96 -9.98
C GLU A 386 -16.09 -5.96 -10.51
N TRP A 387 -16.10 -5.70 -11.81
CA TRP A 387 -15.16 -4.76 -12.42
C TRP A 387 -15.51 -3.28 -12.20
N THR A 388 -16.76 -2.90 -11.92
CA THR A 388 -17.17 -1.48 -11.99
C THR A 388 -16.45 -0.61 -10.95
N ASP A 389 -16.31 -1.11 -9.72
CA ASP A 389 -15.61 -0.37 -8.65
C ASP A 389 -14.10 -0.30 -8.88
N LEU A 390 -13.47 -1.40 -9.28
CA LEU A 390 -12.03 -1.38 -9.53
C LEU A 390 -11.68 -0.56 -10.78
N VAL A 391 -12.48 -0.63 -11.84
CA VAL A 391 -12.32 0.21 -13.04
C VAL A 391 -12.44 1.68 -12.66
N ARG A 392 -13.39 2.06 -11.80
CA ARG A 392 -13.50 3.43 -11.28
C ARG A 392 -12.23 3.85 -10.53
N VAL A 393 -11.73 3.02 -9.63
CA VAL A 393 -10.47 3.28 -8.89
C VAL A 393 -9.28 3.42 -9.84
N ILE A 394 -9.13 2.51 -10.82
CA ILE A 394 -8.07 2.56 -11.82
C ILE A 394 -8.18 3.84 -12.66
N ARG A 395 -9.39 4.24 -13.06
CA ARG A 395 -9.62 5.47 -13.81
C ARG A 395 -9.14 6.70 -13.03
N GLU A 396 -9.50 6.79 -11.75
CA GLU A 396 -9.13 7.91 -10.88
C GLU A 396 -7.63 7.96 -10.56
N GLU A 397 -7.00 6.81 -10.35
CA GLU A 397 -5.59 6.71 -9.94
C GLU A 397 -4.61 6.64 -11.11
N ALA A 398 -4.95 5.93 -12.19
CA ALA A 398 -4.04 5.54 -13.26
C ALA A 398 -4.24 6.32 -14.56
N VAL A 399 -5.37 6.99 -14.76
CA VAL A 399 -5.66 7.73 -16.00
C VAL A 399 -5.66 9.23 -15.71
N PRO A 400 -4.50 9.92 -15.87
CA PRO A 400 -4.42 11.32 -15.48
C PRO A 400 -5.20 12.22 -16.43
N LYS A 401 -5.99 13.15 -15.86
CA LYS A 401 -6.83 14.12 -16.60
C LYS A 401 -6.07 14.93 -17.65
N ARG A 402 -4.76 15.16 -17.46
CA ARG A 402 -3.91 15.94 -18.38
C ARG A 402 -3.70 15.30 -19.75
N ILE A 403 -4.03 14.00 -19.93
CA ILE A 403 -3.97 13.35 -21.26
C ILE A 403 -5.12 13.86 -22.15
N GLY A 404 -6.13 14.53 -21.58
CA GLY A 404 -7.23 15.12 -22.34
C GLY A 404 -8.20 14.08 -22.91
N LEU A 405 -8.30 12.91 -22.27
CA LEU A 405 -9.26 11.87 -22.65
C LEU A 405 -10.67 12.28 -22.19
N THR A 406 -11.67 11.95 -23.00
CA THR A 406 -13.09 12.00 -22.57
C THR A 406 -13.36 10.99 -21.46
N GLU A 407 -14.51 11.08 -20.79
CA GLU A 407 -14.87 10.12 -19.74
C GLU A 407 -15.00 8.70 -20.27
N THR A 408 -15.63 8.50 -21.44
CA THR A 408 -15.75 7.20 -22.10
C THR A 408 -14.38 6.62 -22.44
N GLN A 409 -13.48 7.43 -23.00
CA GLN A 409 -12.11 7.02 -23.31
C GLN A 409 -11.30 6.69 -22.05
N SER A 410 -11.44 7.48 -20.99
CA SER A 410 -10.78 7.22 -19.72
C SER A 410 -11.26 5.91 -19.08
N THR A 411 -12.55 5.64 -19.20
CA THR A 411 -13.18 4.39 -18.72
C THR A 411 -12.71 3.20 -19.55
N TRP A 412 -12.59 3.35 -20.86
CA TRP A 412 -12.02 2.30 -21.74
C TRP A 412 -10.56 1.99 -21.39
N VAL A 413 -9.71 3.01 -21.20
CA VAL A 413 -8.31 2.82 -20.77
C VAL A 413 -8.23 2.14 -19.40
N ALA A 414 -9.10 2.52 -18.48
CA ALA A 414 -9.18 1.86 -17.18
C ALA A 414 -9.61 0.40 -17.30
N GLY A 415 -10.54 0.09 -18.22
CA GLY A 415 -10.92 -1.28 -18.60
C GLY A 415 -9.76 -2.10 -19.15
N LEU A 416 -8.91 -1.50 -19.99
CA LEU A 416 -7.68 -2.14 -20.48
C LEU A 416 -6.70 -2.49 -19.34
N LEU A 417 -6.46 -1.55 -18.42
CA LEU A 417 -5.60 -1.79 -17.27
C LEU A 417 -6.20 -2.83 -16.29
N PHE A 418 -7.52 -2.84 -16.15
CA PHE A 418 -8.24 -3.87 -15.44
C PHE A 418 -8.02 -5.24 -16.09
N GLY A 419 -8.16 -5.38 -17.42
CA GLY A 419 -7.94 -6.63 -18.15
C GLY A 419 -6.52 -7.18 -17.96
N ILE A 420 -5.51 -6.30 -17.94
CA ILE A 420 -4.13 -6.68 -17.60
C ILE A 420 -4.04 -7.20 -16.15
N ALA A 421 -4.62 -6.48 -15.18
CA ALA A 421 -4.61 -6.87 -13.77
C ALA A 421 -5.38 -8.18 -13.51
N TRP A 422 -6.49 -8.41 -14.22
CA TRP A 422 -7.29 -9.63 -14.15
C TRP A 422 -6.50 -10.84 -14.62
N ARG A 423 -5.86 -10.75 -15.79
CA ARG A 423 -5.00 -11.83 -16.29
C ARG A 423 -3.81 -12.10 -15.36
N LEU A 424 -3.22 -11.06 -14.76
CA LEU A 424 -2.17 -11.22 -13.75
C LEU A 424 -2.65 -12.00 -12.52
N ALA A 425 -3.84 -11.67 -12.01
CA ALA A 425 -4.43 -12.37 -10.88
C ALA A 425 -4.68 -13.86 -11.19
N ALA A 426 -5.23 -14.14 -12.39
CA ALA A 426 -5.47 -15.51 -12.84
C ALA A 426 -4.16 -16.30 -13.06
N GLU A 427 -3.14 -15.69 -13.66
CA GLU A 427 -1.81 -16.29 -13.82
C GLU A 427 -1.20 -16.64 -12.45
N ALA A 428 -1.33 -15.72 -11.48
CA ALA A 428 -0.86 -15.95 -10.12
C ALA A 428 -1.59 -17.11 -9.43
N LYS A 429 -2.92 -17.18 -9.56
CA LYS A 429 -3.73 -18.27 -9.00
C LYS A 429 -3.34 -19.62 -9.59
N HIS A 430 -3.18 -19.69 -10.92
CA HIS A 430 -2.73 -20.91 -11.60
C HIS A 430 -1.33 -21.34 -11.18
N LYS A 431 -0.37 -20.41 -11.13
CA LYS A 431 1.02 -20.72 -10.73
C LYS A 431 1.16 -21.13 -9.27
N VAL A 432 0.30 -20.61 -8.39
CA VAL A 432 0.20 -21.04 -7.00
C VAL A 432 -0.37 -22.45 -6.92
N ALA A 433 -1.52 -22.71 -7.56
CA ALA A 433 -2.16 -24.02 -7.58
C ALA A 433 -1.24 -25.11 -8.16
N ALA A 434 -0.45 -24.80 -9.20
CA ALA A 434 0.49 -25.75 -9.80
C ALA A 434 1.67 -26.12 -8.88
N ARG A 435 2.01 -25.27 -7.89
CA ARG A 435 3.09 -25.53 -6.93
C ARG A 435 2.59 -26.18 -5.65
N GLU A 436 1.34 -25.94 -5.30
CA GLU A 436 0.65 -26.60 -4.21
C GLU A 436 0.11 -27.94 -4.73
N GLU A 437 0.98 -28.94 -4.88
CA GLU A 437 0.58 -30.34 -5.10
C GLU A 437 -0.58 -30.72 -4.15
N PRO A 438 -1.48 -31.66 -4.52
CA PRO A 438 -2.65 -32.07 -3.74
C PRO A 438 -2.26 -32.90 -2.50
N ARG A 439 -1.42 -32.34 -1.64
CA ARG A 439 -1.05 -32.91 -0.35
C ARG A 439 -2.02 -32.39 0.71
N SER A 440 -3.08 -33.19 0.89
CA SER A 440 -4.01 -33.27 2.02
C SER A 440 -4.74 -32.01 2.48
N GLU A 441 -6.07 -32.12 2.44
CA GLU A 441 -7.07 -31.62 3.39
C GLU A 441 -6.97 -30.16 3.86
N GLN A 442 -7.92 -29.37 3.34
CA GLN A 442 -8.43 -28.13 3.89
C GLN A 442 -7.38 -27.21 4.53
N MET A 443 -6.64 -26.50 3.68
CA MET A 443 -5.90 -25.35 4.15
C MET A 443 -6.88 -24.28 4.67
N PRO A 444 -6.70 -23.78 5.91
CA PRO A 444 -7.53 -22.72 6.47
C PRO A 444 -7.43 -21.47 5.58
N SER A 445 -8.49 -20.66 5.58
CA SER A 445 -8.64 -19.45 4.76
C SER A 445 -7.37 -18.58 4.77
N HIS A 446 -6.53 -18.72 3.75
CA HIS A 446 -5.29 -17.99 3.62
C HIS A 446 -5.58 -16.61 3.03
N VAL A 447 -5.16 -15.54 3.70
CA VAL A 447 -5.06 -14.24 3.04
C VAL A 447 -3.94 -14.34 2.03
N ILE A 448 -4.28 -14.18 0.76
CA ILE A 448 -3.31 -14.23 -0.33
C ILE A 448 -3.10 -12.84 -0.91
N ARG A 449 -1.82 -12.47 -1.05
CA ARG A 449 -1.41 -11.16 -1.56
C ARG A 449 -0.36 -11.32 -2.65
N ILE A 450 -0.54 -10.60 -3.76
CA ILE A 450 0.48 -10.47 -4.79
C ILE A 450 1.34 -9.24 -4.49
N ILE A 451 2.65 -9.43 -4.42
CA ILE A 451 3.64 -8.37 -4.19
C ILE A 451 4.64 -8.29 -5.34
N PRO A 452 5.20 -7.11 -5.63
CA PRO A 452 6.33 -6.97 -6.54
C PRO A 452 7.53 -7.81 -6.08
N ALA A 453 8.18 -8.52 -7.01
CA ALA A 453 9.47 -9.12 -6.77
C ALA A 453 10.60 -8.14 -7.13
N ASP A 454 11.81 -8.40 -6.62
CA ASP A 454 13.00 -7.63 -7.01
C ASP A 454 13.42 -7.89 -8.47
N THR A 455 12.84 -8.89 -9.14
CA THR A 455 13.11 -9.21 -10.55
C THR A 455 12.22 -8.39 -11.49
N ALA A 456 12.74 -8.06 -12.68
CA ALA A 456 12.05 -7.17 -13.61
C ALA A 456 10.66 -7.68 -14.07
N TYR A 457 10.46 -9.00 -14.12
CA TYR A 457 9.23 -9.64 -14.60
C TYR A 457 8.61 -10.59 -13.58
N GLY A 458 9.01 -10.48 -12.31
CA GLY A 458 8.50 -11.36 -11.27
C GLY A 458 7.55 -10.67 -10.31
N TYR A 459 6.76 -11.50 -9.67
CA TYR A 459 5.98 -11.15 -8.50
C TYR A 459 6.12 -12.28 -7.47
N ALA A 460 5.71 -12.02 -6.25
CA ALA A 460 5.62 -13.02 -5.21
C ALA A 460 4.17 -13.10 -4.75
N VAL A 461 3.72 -14.30 -4.42
CA VAL A 461 2.43 -14.52 -3.79
C VAL A 461 2.69 -14.92 -2.34
N GLU A 462 2.21 -14.11 -1.41
CA GLU A 462 2.33 -14.36 0.02
C GLU A 462 1.08 -15.05 0.54
N HIS A 463 1.29 -16.13 1.29
CA HIS A 463 0.25 -16.87 1.98
C HIS A 463 0.37 -16.62 3.48
N TYR A 464 -0.72 -16.14 4.08
CA TYR A 464 -0.83 -16.01 5.53
C TYR A 464 -1.64 -17.19 6.07
N GLY A 465 -0.97 -18.10 6.77
CA GLY A 465 -1.62 -19.13 7.56
C GLY A 465 -2.19 -18.57 8.85
N HIS A 466 -3.47 -18.80 9.09
CA HIS A 466 -3.94 -18.85 10.47
C HIS A 466 -3.32 -20.13 11.04
N GLN A 467 -2.25 -19.99 11.83
CA GLN A 467 -1.90 -21.08 12.74
C GLN A 467 -3.02 -21.09 13.76
N ASP A 468 -3.96 -22.02 13.62
CA ASP A 468 -4.74 -22.44 14.76
C ASP A 468 -3.71 -22.92 15.78
N ASN A 469 -3.47 -22.10 16.79
CA ASN A 469 -2.79 -22.51 18.01
C ASN A 469 -3.71 -23.53 18.66
N GLY A 470 -3.69 -24.76 18.13
CA GLY A 470 -4.20 -25.95 18.76
C GLY A 470 -3.42 -26.14 20.05
N GLY A 471 -3.83 -25.41 21.07
CA GLY A 471 -3.40 -25.60 22.44
C GLY A 471 -3.83 -27.00 22.83
N SER A 472 -2.91 -27.95 22.65
CA SER A 472 -2.92 -29.21 23.35
C SER A 472 -2.80 -28.90 24.83
N SER A 473 -3.94 -28.70 25.49
CA SER A 473 -4.04 -28.82 26.94
C SER A 473 -3.78 -30.29 27.28
N ALA A 474 -2.58 -30.58 27.76
CA ALA A 474 -2.25 -31.79 28.50
C ALA A 474 -2.02 -31.43 29.96
#